data_AF-A0A8T5EBZ0-F1
#
_entry.id   AF-A0A8T5EBZ0-F1
#
_cell.length_a   1.000
_cell.length_b   1.000
_cell.length_c   1.000
_cell.angle_alpha   90.00
_cell.angle_beta   90.00
_cell.angle_gamma   90.00
#
_symmetry.space_group_name_H-M   'P 1'
#
loop_
_entity.id
_entity.type
_entity.pdbx_description
1 polymer ?
#
loop_
_entity_poly.entity_id
_entity_poly.type
_entity_poly.pdbx_seq_one_letter_code
_entity_poly.pdbx_strand_id
1 'polypeptide(L)'
;VWSMIPDTLFVNVKELIDDGIDLGGKYLDVSRIPPSKQLAEITSSLSIIISLLSKEASQEIVLDGLTTLFTKHSKSLPELEQKLTNAFATASTTSKYNKSSTNVSIRLPLGTDTKIIHSIINAYKNYVTITPIPKIGLIIDNEKGKINDVSQSISEILLLGGKVMIAKGQISSNGITNGSTKTTNSLAINLQSVSINLPRLAFESNKDETYFRARLALLMKPALASMALRKKEISDLTRRGLNPILAKNTQYMQRSSVSLVINLVGLKESVFNILGFKDNREGRAILHKVIETAVDVGNKKGKELGDNVTICMTETEGSLRFATLDGEKYGKNSSLNSMETDYYSQGIAINSSEISDYTTKTEIISESNKFTKLLNGGLLVTLNFEKDLKVDEIKKSIEKTTELIPSFKLVRKIAICGECGFKDEPFEDKCPKCKSPYVI
;
A
#
# COMPACT_ATOMS: atom_id res chain seq x y z
N VAL A 1 9.51 -4.22 17.51
CA VAL A 1 8.84 -4.63 16.24
C VAL A 1 9.76 -4.51 15.03
N TRP A 2 10.50 -3.41 14.85
CA TRP A 2 11.30 -3.15 13.64
C TRP A 2 12.19 -4.32 13.18
N SER A 3 13.05 -4.87 14.06
CA SER A 3 13.88 -6.04 13.75
C SER A 3 13.18 -7.41 13.86
N MET A 4 11.88 -7.44 14.19
CA MET A 4 11.17 -8.69 14.52
C MET A 4 10.30 -9.21 13.37
N ILE A 5 9.68 -8.31 12.61
CA ILE A 5 8.76 -8.67 11.53
C ILE A 5 9.02 -7.81 10.29
N PRO A 6 8.73 -8.34 9.09
CA PRO A 6 8.79 -7.57 7.85
C PRO A 6 7.72 -6.47 7.78
N ASP A 7 7.85 -5.57 6.81
CA ASP A 7 6.93 -4.44 6.69
C ASP A 7 5.75 -4.75 5.78
N THR A 8 6.02 -5.18 4.55
CA THR A 8 4.99 -5.61 3.60
C THR A 8 5.26 -7.03 3.12
N LEU A 9 4.21 -7.85 3.10
CA LEU A 9 4.23 -9.21 2.59
C LEU A 9 3.31 -9.34 1.38
N PHE A 10 3.77 -10.00 0.31
CA PHE A 10 2.93 -10.45 -0.79
C PHE A 10 2.83 -11.97 -0.72
N VAL A 11 1.62 -12.50 -0.57
CA VAL A 11 1.40 -13.91 -0.26
C VAL A 11 0.29 -14.47 -1.13
N ASN A 12 0.52 -15.64 -1.72
CA ASN A 12 -0.53 -16.41 -2.36
C ASN A 12 -1.32 -17.18 -1.30
N VAL A 13 -2.56 -16.76 -1.05
CA VAL A 13 -3.39 -17.35 0.00
C VAL A 13 -3.84 -18.78 -0.33
N LYS A 14 -3.92 -19.12 -1.62
CA LYS A 14 -4.28 -20.46 -2.06
C LYS A 14 -3.23 -21.49 -1.60
N GLU A 15 -1.95 -21.14 -1.73
CA GLU A 15 -0.84 -22.00 -1.30
C GLU A 15 -0.82 -22.22 0.22
N LEU A 16 -1.33 -21.26 0.99
CA LEU A 16 -1.43 -21.40 2.46
C LEU A 16 -2.62 -22.25 2.90
N ILE A 17 -3.68 -22.32 2.11
CA ILE A 17 -4.93 -23.01 2.47
C ILE A 17 -4.98 -24.44 1.92
N ASP A 18 -4.44 -24.68 0.73
CA ASP A 18 -4.47 -26.00 0.08
C ASP A 18 -3.81 -27.10 0.92
N ASP A 19 -2.76 -26.75 1.69
CA ASP A 19 -2.03 -27.67 2.58
C ASP A 19 -2.61 -27.74 4.00
N GLY A 20 -3.69 -27.01 4.27
CA GLY A 20 -4.29 -26.89 5.60
C GLY A 20 -3.45 -26.07 6.58
N ILE A 21 -4.04 -25.78 7.73
CA ILE A 21 -3.40 -25.00 8.81
C ILE A 21 -2.81 -25.96 9.83
N ASP A 22 -1.49 -26.09 9.82
CA ASP A 22 -0.74 -26.88 10.80
C ASP A 22 0.60 -26.21 11.07
N LEU A 23 0.72 -25.53 12.20
CA LEU A 23 1.92 -24.77 12.57
C LEU A 23 2.86 -25.59 13.48
N GLY A 24 2.68 -26.91 13.56
CA GLY A 24 3.53 -27.81 14.33
C GLY A 24 3.53 -27.47 15.82
N GLY A 25 4.70 -27.26 16.42
CA GLY A 25 4.83 -26.84 17.83
C GLY A 25 4.68 -25.33 18.08
N LYS A 26 4.34 -24.53 17.05
CA LYS A 26 4.18 -23.07 17.15
C LYS A 26 2.69 -22.71 17.16
N TYR A 27 2.32 -21.60 17.82
CA TYR A 27 0.91 -21.21 18.03
C TYR A 27 0.03 -22.40 18.47
N LEU A 28 0.27 -22.86 19.70
CA LEU A 28 -0.45 -23.99 20.31
C LEU A 28 -1.93 -23.66 20.57
N ASP A 29 -2.27 -22.37 20.58
CA ASP A 29 -3.61 -21.81 20.67
C ASP A 29 -4.36 -21.77 19.33
N VAL A 30 -3.69 -22.10 18.22
CA VAL A 30 -4.30 -22.16 16.88
C VAL A 30 -4.70 -23.59 16.53
N SER A 31 -5.94 -23.79 16.10
CA SER A 31 -6.45 -25.10 15.67
C SER A 31 -5.64 -25.69 14.51
N ARG A 32 -5.49 -27.02 14.51
CA ARG A 32 -4.91 -27.78 13.41
C ARG A 32 -6.01 -28.19 12.45
N ILE A 33 -6.05 -27.57 11.28
CA ILE A 33 -7.12 -27.72 10.30
C ILE A 33 -6.56 -28.48 9.10
N PRO A 34 -7.08 -29.69 8.79
CA PRO A 34 -6.63 -30.44 7.63
C PRO A 34 -7.05 -29.76 6.32
N PRO A 35 -6.39 -30.07 5.20
CA PRO A 35 -6.85 -29.67 3.86
C PRO A 35 -8.31 -30.02 3.63
N SER A 36 -9.07 -29.11 3.03
CA SER A 36 -10.48 -29.32 2.73
C SER A 36 -10.87 -28.84 1.34
N LYS A 37 -11.90 -29.49 0.79
CA LYS A 37 -12.56 -29.08 -0.44
C LYS A 37 -13.92 -28.41 -0.18
N GLN A 38 -14.37 -28.38 1.07
CA GLN A 38 -15.65 -27.80 1.45
C GLN A 38 -15.52 -26.28 1.59
N LEU A 39 -16.44 -25.54 0.94
CA LEU A 39 -16.42 -24.08 0.94
C LEU A 39 -16.40 -23.49 2.35
N ALA A 40 -17.21 -24.03 3.26
CA ALA A 40 -17.27 -23.57 4.65
C ALA A 40 -15.90 -23.67 5.34
N GLU A 41 -15.26 -24.83 5.29
CA GLU A 41 -13.95 -25.08 5.92
C GLU A 41 -12.83 -24.23 5.28
N ILE A 42 -12.86 -24.03 3.96
CA ILE A 42 -11.93 -23.15 3.24
C ILE A 42 -12.09 -21.70 3.72
N THR A 43 -13.33 -21.20 3.83
CA THR A 43 -13.58 -19.81 4.28
C THR A 43 -13.24 -19.59 5.76
N SER A 44 -13.44 -20.59 6.62
CA SER A 44 -12.97 -20.57 8.01
C SER A 44 -11.44 -20.56 8.09
N SER A 45 -10.77 -21.35 7.24
CA SER A 45 -9.30 -21.34 7.17
C SER A 45 -8.78 -19.99 6.68
N LEU A 46 -9.45 -19.38 5.71
CA LEU A 46 -9.13 -18.05 5.21
C LEU A 46 -9.18 -16.99 6.32
N SER A 47 -10.23 -16.96 7.15
CA SER A 47 -10.34 -15.96 8.22
C SER A 47 -9.25 -16.12 9.29
N ILE A 48 -8.84 -17.36 9.57
CA ILE A 48 -7.71 -17.65 10.46
C ILE A 48 -6.39 -17.18 9.83
N ILE A 49 -6.11 -17.52 8.57
CA ILE A 49 -4.87 -17.13 7.86
C ILE A 49 -4.74 -15.60 7.75
N ILE A 50 -5.75 -14.94 7.17
CA ILE A 50 -6.36 -13.73 7.74
C ILE A 50 -5.64 -13.06 8.92
N SER A 51 -6.18 -13.46 10.07
CA SER A 51 -5.89 -12.96 11.39
C SER A 51 -4.45 -13.24 11.82
N LEU A 52 -3.87 -14.37 11.43
CA LEU A 52 -2.49 -14.72 11.78
C LEU A 52 -1.47 -13.91 10.98
N LEU A 53 -1.64 -13.80 9.66
CA LEU A 53 -0.75 -13.02 8.81
C LEU A 53 -0.71 -11.54 9.20
N SER A 54 -1.85 -10.96 9.61
CA SER A 54 -1.92 -9.56 10.09
C SER A 54 -0.98 -9.25 11.27
N LYS A 55 -0.46 -10.28 11.94
CA LYS A 55 0.49 -10.19 13.06
C LYS A 55 1.95 -10.38 12.63
N GLU A 56 2.18 -10.85 11.41
CA GLU A 56 3.51 -11.16 10.87
C GLU A 56 4.03 -10.07 9.91
N ALA A 57 3.29 -8.98 9.70
CA ALA A 57 3.76 -7.79 8.97
C ALA A 57 3.44 -6.51 9.74
N SER A 58 4.28 -5.48 9.60
CA SER A 58 4.14 -4.22 10.34
C SER A 58 3.26 -3.18 9.62
N GLN A 59 3.15 -3.24 8.28
CA GLN A 59 2.43 -2.26 7.47
C GLN A 59 1.29 -2.90 6.68
N GLU A 60 1.57 -3.93 5.89
CA GLU A 60 0.59 -4.49 4.96
C GLU A 60 0.83 -5.96 4.60
N ILE A 61 -0.25 -6.73 4.43
CA ILE A 61 -0.22 -8.00 3.68
C ILE A 61 -1.06 -7.87 2.42
N VAL A 62 -0.45 -8.12 1.28
CA VAL A 62 -1.11 -8.24 -0.02
C VAL A 62 -1.39 -9.72 -0.27
N LEU A 63 -2.66 -10.10 -0.30
CA LEU A 63 -3.13 -11.46 -0.53
C LEU A 63 -3.52 -11.64 -2.00
N ASP A 64 -2.82 -12.53 -2.68
CA ASP A 64 -3.13 -12.95 -4.04
C ASP A 64 -3.74 -14.37 -4.05
N GLY A 65 -4.26 -14.80 -5.20
CA GLY A 65 -4.73 -16.16 -5.41
C GLY A 65 -6.14 -16.47 -4.88
N LEU A 66 -6.84 -15.48 -4.32
CA LEU A 66 -8.20 -15.67 -3.80
C LEU A 66 -9.19 -16.09 -4.89
N THR A 67 -9.10 -15.51 -6.10
CA THR A 67 -9.93 -15.91 -7.24
C THR A 67 -9.70 -17.38 -7.59
N THR A 68 -8.43 -17.78 -7.75
CA THR A 68 -8.04 -19.16 -8.09
C THR A 68 -8.38 -20.17 -7.00
N LEU A 69 -8.40 -19.74 -5.72
CA LEU A 69 -8.83 -20.57 -4.61
C LEU A 69 -10.31 -20.93 -4.75
N PHE A 70 -11.18 -19.98 -5.09
CA PHE A 70 -12.62 -20.26 -5.11
C PHE A 70 -13.17 -20.82 -6.42
N THR A 71 -12.45 -20.69 -7.55
CA THR A 71 -12.89 -21.23 -8.87
C THR A 71 -13.37 -22.68 -8.83
N LYS A 72 -12.74 -23.55 -8.00
CA LYS A 72 -13.09 -24.98 -7.92
C LYS A 72 -13.99 -25.34 -6.74
N HIS A 73 -14.26 -24.40 -5.83
CA HIS A 73 -14.90 -24.66 -4.55
C HIS A 73 -16.24 -23.92 -4.38
N SER A 74 -16.65 -23.08 -5.34
CA SER A 74 -17.92 -22.35 -5.32
C SER A 74 -18.99 -23.04 -6.19
N LYS A 75 -19.87 -23.83 -5.56
CA LYS A 75 -21.06 -24.39 -6.24
C LYS A 75 -22.20 -23.37 -6.34
N SER A 76 -22.25 -22.43 -5.42
CA SER A 76 -23.26 -21.36 -5.33
C SER A 76 -22.56 -20.02 -5.09
N LEU A 77 -22.77 -19.05 -5.98
CA LEU A 77 -22.19 -17.71 -5.87
C LEU A 77 -22.75 -16.94 -4.66
N PRO A 78 -24.08 -16.94 -4.38
CA PRO A 78 -24.61 -16.31 -3.17
C PRO A 78 -24.06 -16.91 -1.87
N GLU A 79 -23.84 -18.23 -1.83
CA GLU A 79 -23.23 -18.88 -0.68
C GLU A 79 -21.78 -18.43 -0.49
N LEU A 80 -21.00 -18.37 -1.58
CA LEU A 80 -19.64 -17.85 -1.56
C LEU A 80 -19.60 -16.41 -1.03
N GLU A 81 -20.49 -15.53 -1.52
CA GLU A 81 -20.58 -14.14 -1.10
C GLU A 81 -20.82 -14.01 0.41
N GLN A 82 -21.79 -14.76 0.93
CA GLN A 82 -22.13 -14.76 2.35
C GLN A 82 -20.95 -15.27 3.21
N LYS A 83 -20.33 -16.39 2.81
CA LYS A 83 -19.22 -16.99 3.57
C LYS A 83 -17.98 -16.11 3.56
N LEU A 84 -17.66 -15.46 2.44
CA LEU A 84 -16.57 -14.48 2.35
C LEU A 84 -16.84 -13.23 3.18
N THR A 85 -18.07 -12.72 3.15
CA THR A 85 -18.49 -11.59 4.00
C THR A 85 -18.21 -11.91 5.48
N ASN A 86 -18.61 -13.10 5.93
CA ASN A 86 -18.37 -13.56 7.29
C ASN A 86 -16.87 -13.72 7.58
N ALA A 87 -16.09 -14.30 6.65
CA ALA A 87 -14.66 -14.48 6.82
C ALA A 87 -13.91 -13.13 6.97
N PHE A 88 -14.28 -12.13 6.17
CA PHE A 88 -13.71 -10.77 6.25
C PHE A 88 -14.09 -10.07 7.56
N ALA A 89 -15.36 -10.19 7.98
CA ALA A 89 -15.83 -9.65 9.24
C ALA A 89 -15.09 -10.28 10.44
N THR A 90 -14.98 -11.61 10.47
CA THR A 90 -14.24 -12.34 11.51
C THR A 90 -12.76 -11.95 11.55
N ALA A 91 -12.08 -11.93 10.40
CA ALA A 91 -10.66 -11.57 10.35
C ALA A 91 -10.38 -10.13 10.82
N SER A 92 -11.35 -9.23 10.65
CA SER A 92 -11.24 -7.83 11.06
C SER A 92 -11.29 -7.61 12.57
N THR A 93 -11.65 -8.64 13.35
CA THR A 93 -11.66 -8.59 14.82
C THR A 93 -10.25 -8.63 15.44
N THR A 94 -9.22 -8.93 14.65
CA THR A 94 -7.84 -9.07 15.14
C THR A 94 -7.33 -7.82 15.85
N SER A 95 -6.80 -8.00 17.06
CA SER A 95 -6.21 -6.92 17.87
C SER A 95 -5.03 -6.23 17.19
N LYS A 96 -4.86 -4.93 17.44
CA LYS A 96 -3.71 -4.16 16.97
C LYS A 96 -2.54 -4.35 17.94
N TYR A 97 -1.32 -4.55 17.43
CA TYR A 97 -0.11 -4.53 18.25
C TYR A 97 0.50 -3.13 18.40
N ASN A 98 0.26 -2.25 17.44
CA ASN A 98 0.80 -0.89 17.39
C ASN A 98 -0.35 0.13 17.27
N LYS A 99 0.01 1.42 17.32
CA LYS A 99 -0.91 2.54 17.08
C LYS A 99 -1.68 2.39 15.75
N SER A 100 -0.98 1.91 14.71
CA SER A 100 -1.51 1.64 13.38
C SER A 100 -1.72 0.13 13.19
N SER A 101 -2.86 -0.27 12.63
CA SER A 101 -3.14 -1.68 12.30
C SER A 101 -2.50 -2.04 10.97
N THR A 102 -1.92 -3.23 10.87
CA THR A 102 -1.50 -3.83 9.60
C THR A 102 -2.70 -3.92 8.66
N ASN A 103 -2.58 -3.30 7.48
CA ASN A 103 -3.62 -3.40 6.46
C ASN A 103 -3.56 -4.78 5.80
N VAL A 104 -4.72 -5.32 5.42
CA VAL A 104 -4.80 -6.51 4.58
C VAL A 104 -5.42 -6.10 3.26
N SER A 105 -4.72 -6.34 2.15
CA SER A 105 -5.18 -5.95 0.83
C SER A 105 -5.35 -7.19 -0.03
N ILE A 106 -6.56 -7.45 -0.50
CA ILE A 106 -6.86 -8.58 -1.38
C ILE A 106 -6.68 -8.12 -2.82
N ARG A 107 -5.72 -8.71 -3.52
CA ARG A 107 -5.50 -8.44 -4.95
C ARG A 107 -6.45 -9.28 -5.80
N LEU A 108 -7.14 -8.62 -6.72
CA LEU A 108 -8.09 -9.23 -7.65
C LEU A 108 -7.64 -8.94 -9.09
N PRO A 109 -6.96 -9.88 -9.76
CA PRO A 109 -6.60 -9.74 -11.17
C PRO A 109 -7.84 -9.90 -12.06
N LEU A 110 -8.22 -8.80 -12.72
CA LEU A 110 -9.27 -8.77 -13.74
C LEU A 110 -8.84 -9.57 -14.99
N GLY A 111 -9.83 -9.96 -15.79
CA GLY A 111 -9.61 -10.82 -16.96
C GLY A 111 -9.47 -12.31 -16.62
N THR A 112 -9.65 -12.70 -15.36
CA THR A 112 -9.81 -14.09 -14.92
C THR A 112 -11.30 -14.43 -14.75
N ASP A 113 -11.64 -15.37 -13.86
CA ASP A 113 -13.04 -15.79 -13.62
C ASP A 113 -13.89 -14.62 -13.12
N THR A 114 -14.61 -13.98 -14.04
CA THR A 114 -15.38 -12.75 -13.78
C THR A 114 -16.48 -12.98 -12.74
N LYS A 115 -17.13 -14.15 -12.74
CA LYS A 115 -18.19 -14.48 -11.78
C LYS A 115 -17.63 -14.51 -10.36
N ILE A 116 -16.48 -15.15 -10.16
CA ILE A 116 -15.82 -15.21 -8.85
C ILE A 116 -15.31 -13.84 -8.42
N ILE A 117 -14.74 -13.05 -9.34
CA ILE A 117 -14.32 -11.67 -9.05
C ILE A 117 -15.51 -10.84 -8.55
N HIS A 118 -16.64 -10.87 -9.27
CA HIS A 118 -17.85 -10.15 -8.87
C HIS A 118 -18.35 -10.59 -7.50
N SER A 119 -18.37 -11.90 -7.22
CA SER A 119 -18.75 -12.40 -5.89
C SER A 119 -17.79 -11.97 -4.78
N ILE A 120 -16.48 -11.90 -5.03
CA ILE A 120 -15.54 -11.39 -4.02
C ILE A 120 -15.77 -9.88 -3.79
N ILE A 121 -16.01 -9.11 -4.85
CA ILE A 121 -16.31 -7.66 -4.76
C ILE A 121 -17.63 -7.43 -3.99
N ASN A 122 -18.67 -8.22 -4.27
CA ASN A 122 -19.95 -8.16 -3.56
C ASN A 122 -19.79 -8.53 -2.09
N ALA A 123 -19.04 -9.58 -1.78
CA ALA A 123 -18.72 -9.96 -0.41
C ALA A 123 -17.97 -8.85 0.35
N TYR A 124 -17.02 -8.20 -0.32
CA TYR A 124 -16.30 -7.06 0.24
C TYR A 124 -17.24 -5.87 0.48
N LYS A 125 -18.12 -5.55 -0.48
CA LYS A 125 -19.14 -4.51 -0.33
C LYS A 125 -20.02 -4.78 0.89
N ASN A 126 -20.55 -6.00 1.03
CA ASN A 126 -21.36 -6.40 2.18
C ASN A 126 -20.59 -6.26 3.51
N TYR A 127 -19.32 -6.66 3.53
CA TYR A 127 -18.44 -6.51 4.70
C TYR A 127 -18.24 -5.02 5.06
N VAL A 128 -17.99 -4.15 4.08
CA VAL A 128 -17.80 -2.72 4.30
C VAL A 128 -19.09 -2.07 4.81
N THR A 129 -20.26 -2.48 4.32
CA THR A 129 -21.56 -1.97 4.82
C THR A 129 -21.70 -2.17 6.33
N ILE A 130 -21.29 -3.34 6.86
CA ILE A 130 -21.43 -3.66 8.28
C ILE A 130 -20.20 -3.31 9.13
N THR A 131 -19.12 -2.81 8.52
CA THR A 131 -17.84 -2.53 9.20
C THR A 131 -17.48 -1.05 9.09
N PRO A 132 -17.64 -0.24 10.15
CA PRO A 132 -17.39 1.20 10.10
C PRO A 132 -15.98 1.55 9.57
N ILE A 133 -14.94 0.93 10.15
CA ILE A 133 -13.53 1.12 9.75
C ILE A 133 -12.98 -0.22 9.24
N PRO A 134 -13.00 -0.49 7.92
CA PRO A 134 -12.51 -1.75 7.39
C PRO A 134 -10.99 -1.87 7.51
N LYS A 135 -10.52 -3.04 7.97
CA LYS A 135 -9.08 -3.41 7.99
C LYS A 135 -8.63 -4.08 6.71
N ILE A 136 -9.58 -4.61 5.95
CA ILE A 136 -9.38 -5.25 4.65
C ILE A 136 -9.66 -4.22 3.54
N GLY A 137 -8.81 -4.21 2.52
CA GLY A 137 -8.97 -3.43 1.29
C GLY A 137 -8.90 -4.32 0.05
N LEU A 138 -9.27 -3.76 -1.10
CA LEU A 138 -9.11 -4.39 -2.40
C LEU A 138 -8.02 -3.69 -3.22
N ILE A 139 -7.23 -4.49 -3.93
CA ILE A 139 -6.37 -4.01 -5.04
C ILE A 139 -6.95 -4.61 -6.31
N ILE A 140 -7.56 -3.78 -7.14
CA ILE A 140 -8.11 -4.18 -8.44
C ILE A 140 -6.97 -4.13 -9.45
N ASP A 141 -6.48 -5.30 -9.85
CA ASP A 141 -5.45 -5.39 -10.87
C ASP A 141 -6.07 -5.47 -12.27
N ASN A 142 -5.95 -4.38 -13.02
CA ASN A 142 -6.51 -4.25 -14.36
C ASN A 142 -5.47 -4.42 -15.47
N GLU A 143 -4.34 -5.07 -15.21
CA GLU A 143 -3.31 -5.33 -16.23
C GLU A 143 -3.86 -6.16 -17.41
N LYS A 144 -4.72 -7.15 -17.13
CA LYS A 144 -5.28 -8.09 -18.12
C LYS A 144 -6.79 -7.96 -18.34
N GLY A 145 -7.47 -7.10 -17.59
CA GLY A 145 -8.92 -6.92 -17.66
C GLY A 145 -9.34 -5.45 -17.69
N LYS A 146 -10.64 -5.19 -17.87
CA LYS A 146 -11.16 -3.83 -18.03
C LYS A 146 -11.74 -3.32 -16.72
N ILE A 147 -11.34 -2.11 -16.32
CA ILE A 147 -11.87 -1.49 -15.11
C ILE A 147 -13.40 -1.26 -15.17
N ASN A 148 -13.93 -1.01 -16.36
CA ASN A 148 -15.36 -0.79 -16.60
C ASN A 148 -16.25 -1.98 -16.18
N ASP A 149 -15.67 -3.18 -16.09
CA ASP A 149 -16.39 -4.37 -15.66
C ASP A 149 -16.77 -4.28 -14.16
N VAL A 150 -16.01 -3.52 -13.37
CA VAL A 150 -16.17 -3.46 -11.90
C VAL A 150 -16.29 -2.04 -11.34
N SER A 151 -16.03 -1.00 -12.14
CA SER A 151 -15.96 0.41 -11.72
C SER A 151 -17.21 0.88 -10.97
N GLN A 152 -18.40 0.43 -11.39
CA GLN A 152 -19.66 0.71 -10.69
C GLN A 152 -19.63 0.24 -9.23
N SER A 153 -19.32 -1.04 -9.00
CA SER A 153 -19.27 -1.61 -7.65
C SER A 153 -18.15 -0.98 -6.82
N ILE A 154 -17.01 -0.66 -7.43
CA ILE A 154 -15.90 0.02 -6.76
C ILE A 154 -16.31 1.43 -6.29
N SER A 155 -17.04 2.19 -7.12
CA SER A 155 -17.56 3.51 -6.74
C SER A 155 -18.51 3.42 -5.54
N GLU A 156 -19.41 2.43 -5.52
CA GLU A 156 -20.31 2.19 -4.40
C GLU A 156 -19.55 1.80 -3.12
N ILE A 157 -18.55 0.94 -3.25
CA ILE A 157 -17.65 0.55 -2.14
C ILE A 157 -16.92 1.78 -1.58
N LEU A 158 -16.43 2.68 -2.43
CA LEU A 158 -15.74 3.89 -1.99
C LEU A 158 -16.68 4.81 -1.19
N LEU A 159 -17.94 4.94 -1.60
CA LEU A 159 -18.93 5.72 -0.85
C LEU A 159 -19.20 5.15 0.55
N LEU A 160 -19.18 3.83 0.68
CA LEU A 160 -19.32 3.12 1.95
C LEU A 160 -18.04 3.14 2.80
N GLY A 161 -16.94 3.71 2.32
CA GLY A 161 -15.65 3.77 3.03
C GLY A 161 -14.79 2.53 2.92
N GLY A 162 -15.03 1.74 1.87
CA GLY A 162 -14.11 0.68 1.49
C GLY A 162 -12.78 1.24 1.02
N LYS A 163 -11.71 0.50 1.32
CA LYS A 163 -10.35 0.81 0.86
C LYS A 163 -10.13 0.15 -0.49
N VAL A 164 -9.86 0.94 -1.52
CA VAL A 164 -9.60 0.43 -2.86
C VAL A 164 -8.40 1.09 -3.51
N MET A 165 -7.55 0.26 -4.10
CA MET A 165 -6.51 0.66 -5.03
C MET A 165 -6.79 0.06 -6.41
N ILE A 166 -6.48 0.81 -7.46
CA ILE A 166 -6.42 0.31 -8.83
C ILE A 166 -4.96 0.28 -9.24
N ALA A 167 -4.50 -0.84 -9.79
CA ALA A 167 -3.09 -1.03 -10.13
C ALA A 167 -2.94 -1.93 -11.35
N LYS A 168 -1.80 -1.83 -12.03
CA LYS A 168 -1.35 -2.84 -12.97
C LYS A 168 -0.22 -3.65 -12.34
N GLY A 169 -0.41 -4.96 -12.24
CA GLY A 169 0.58 -5.89 -11.68
C GLY A 169 0.50 -6.04 -10.16
N GLN A 170 1.60 -6.48 -9.54
CA GLN A 170 1.67 -6.75 -8.11
C GLN A 170 2.21 -5.55 -7.33
N ILE A 171 1.29 -4.69 -6.90
CA ILE A 171 1.55 -3.47 -6.12
C ILE A 171 0.71 -3.50 -4.85
N SER A 172 1.26 -3.01 -3.75
CA SER A 172 0.60 -2.87 -2.45
C SER A 172 -0.30 -1.62 -2.43
N SER A 173 -1.27 -1.55 -1.50
CA SER A 173 -2.18 -0.39 -1.36
C SER A 173 -1.48 0.92 -1.00
N ASN A 174 -0.20 0.86 -0.65
CA ASN A 174 0.67 2.01 -0.39
C ASN A 174 1.56 2.38 -1.60
N GLY A 175 1.39 1.73 -2.75
CA GLY A 175 2.14 2.03 -3.98
C GLY A 175 3.49 1.32 -4.09
N ILE A 176 3.77 0.35 -3.22
CA ILE A 176 5.04 -0.41 -3.23
C ILE A 176 4.92 -1.63 -4.14
N THR A 177 5.89 -1.84 -5.02
CA THR A 177 5.92 -3.04 -5.88
C THR A 177 6.38 -4.28 -5.10
N ASN A 178 6.03 -5.48 -5.56
CA ASN A 178 6.55 -6.73 -4.98
C ASN A 178 8.08 -6.93 -5.12
N GLY A 179 8.78 -6.02 -5.83
CA GLY A 179 10.22 -6.05 -6.05
C GLY A 179 10.72 -7.20 -6.94
N SER A 180 9.83 -8.04 -7.49
CA SER A 180 10.22 -9.16 -8.35
C SER A 180 10.15 -8.77 -9.83
N THR A 181 11.23 -9.00 -10.56
CA THR A 181 11.26 -8.92 -12.03
C THR A 181 10.70 -10.17 -12.70
N LYS A 182 10.34 -11.21 -11.92
CA LYS A 182 9.79 -12.48 -12.41
C LYS A 182 8.36 -12.67 -11.92
N THR A 183 7.50 -13.15 -12.80
CA THR A 183 6.11 -13.56 -12.53
C THR A 183 6.08 -14.86 -11.74
N THR A 184 6.69 -14.90 -10.55
CA THR A 184 6.58 -16.06 -9.65
C THR A 184 5.52 -15.76 -8.61
N ASN A 185 4.54 -16.66 -8.47
CA ASN A 185 3.50 -16.65 -7.44
C ASN A 185 4.06 -16.83 -6.00
N SER A 186 5.35 -16.62 -5.81
CA SER A 186 6.10 -16.84 -4.57
C SER A 186 5.95 -15.66 -3.62
N LEU A 187 6.09 -15.95 -2.32
CA LEU A 187 6.21 -14.93 -1.27
C LEU A 187 7.19 -13.82 -1.67
N ALA A 188 6.75 -12.56 -1.58
CA ALA A 188 7.66 -11.41 -1.60
C ALA A 188 7.62 -10.67 -0.26
N ILE A 189 8.80 -10.28 0.22
CA ILE A 189 8.98 -9.58 1.49
C ILE A 189 9.65 -8.24 1.19
N ASN A 190 9.01 -7.15 1.60
CA ASN A 190 9.60 -5.82 1.52
C ASN A 190 9.93 -5.29 2.91
N LEU A 191 11.17 -4.83 3.06
CA LEU A 191 11.65 -4.09 4.23
C LEU A 191 11.72 -2.61 3.85
N GLN A 192 10.67 -1.85 4.16
CA GLN A 192 10.40 -0.49 3.64
C GLN A 192 10.30 0.60 4.71
N SER A 193 10.78 0.32 5.91
CA SER A 193 10.70 1.22 7.07
C SER A 193 11.60 2.48 7.04
N VAL A 194 12.42 2.67 6.00
CA VAL A 194 13.41 3.75 5.95
C VAL A 194 12.98 4.80 4.95
N SER A 195 12.81 6.03 5.44
CA SER A 195 12.54 7.21 4.61
C SER A 195 13.69 8.21 4.70
N ILE A 196 14.11 8.76 3.56
CA ILE A 196 15.12 9.81 3.49
C ILE A 196 14.41 11.17 3.42
N ASN A 197 14.75 12.03 4.39
CA ASN A 197 14.37 13.43 4.37
C ASN A 197 15.24 14.18 3.34
N LEU A 198 14.75 14.31 2.10
CA LEU A 198 15.45 15.07 1.07
C LEU A 198 15.59 16.56 1.42
N PRO A 199 14.56 17.24 1.98
CA PRO A 199 14.68 18.64 2.40
C PRO A 199 15.86 18.89 3.33
N ARG A 200 16.08 18.03 4.33
CA ARG A 200 17.24 18.13 5.22
C ARG A 200 18.56 18.12 4.45
N LEU A 201 18.71 17.23 3.48
CA LEU A 201 19.91 17.16 2.66
C LEU A 201 20.07 18.40 1.78
N ALA A 202 18.97 18.96 1.27
CA ALA A 202 18.98 20.19 0.47
C ALA A 202 19.40 21.39 1.34
N PHE A 203 18.92 21.52 2.57
CA PHE A 203 19.37 22.59 3.48
C PHE A 203 20.87 22.52 3.76
N GLU A 204 21.40 21.30 3.92
CA GLU A 204 22.82 21.07 4.19
C GLU A 204 23.71 21.16 2.93
N SER A 205 23.11 21.43 1.76
CA SER A 205 23.82 21.51 0.49
C SER A 205 24.27 22.91 0.10
N ASN A 206 23.91 23.95 0.88
CA ASN A 206 24.18 25.36 0.53
C ASN A 206 23.69 25.74 -0.89
N LYS A 207 22.54 25.18 -1.32
CA LYS A 207 21.93 25.37 -2.65
C LYS A 207 22.72 24.77 -3.82
N ASP A 208 23.74 23.96 -3.56
CA ASP A 208 24.48 23.25 -4.60
C ASP A 208 23.82 21.89 -4.92
N GLU A 209 23.32 21.76 -6.14
CA GLU A 209 22.62 20.57 -6.64
C GLU A 209 23.52 19.32 -6.67
N THR A 210 24.80 19.48 -7.01
CA THR A 210 25.74 18.36 -7.08
C THR A 210 26.11 17.89 -5.68
N TYR A 211 26.32 18.82 -4.75
CA TYR A 211 26.59 18.50 -3.36
C TYR A 211 25.37 17.86 -2.68
N PHE A 212 24.16 18.33 -2.96
CA PHE A 212 22.91 17.69 -2.52
C PHE A 212 22.84 16.22 -2.93
N ARG A 213 23.03 15.92 -4.23
CA ARG A 213 23.03 14.54 -4.74
C ARG A 213 24.18 13.69 -4.18
N ALA A 214 25.35 14.28 -3.97
CA ALA A 214 26.47 13.60 -3.33
C ALA A 214 26.15 13.21 -1.87
N ARG A 215 25.51 14.11 -1.10
CA ARG A 215 25.05 13.81 0.27
C ARG A 215 24.01 12.70 0.29
N LEU A 216 23.05 12.71 -0.64
CA LEU A 216 22.08 11.62 -0.80
C LEU A 216 22.78 10.28 -1.01
N ALA A 217 23.71 10.22 -1.96
CA ALA A 217 24.49 9.02 -2.25
C ALA A 217 25.30 8.53 -1.04
N LEU A 218 25.90 9.45 -0.27
CA LEU A 218 26.66 9.12 0.94
C LEU A 218 25.77 8.62 2.08
N LEU A 219 24.59 9.21 2.28
CA LEU A 219 23.65 8.80 3.34
C LEU A 219 23.04 7.42 3.08
N MET A 220 22.74 7.10 1.82
CA MET A 220 22.12 5.84 1.45
C MET A 220 22.98 4.62 1.79
N LYS A 221 24.31 4.73 1.68
CA LYS A 221 25.23 3.60 1.90
C LYS A 221 25.13 2.98 3.31
N PRO A 222 25.28 3.75 4.41
CA PRO A 222 25.12 3.19 5.76
C PRO A 222 23.67 2.79 6.06
N ALA A 223 22.67 3.49 5.52
CA ALA A 223 21.27 3.11 5.67
C ALA A 223 20.99 1.70 5.10
N LEU A 224 21.47 1.44 3.88
CA LEU A 224 21.33 0.13 3.23
C LEU A 224 22.11 -0.98 3.97
N ALA A 225 23.30 -0.69 4.49
CA ALA A 225 24.04 -1.64 5.29
C ALA A 225 23.26 -2.06 6.56
N SER A 226 22.63 -1.10 7.25
CA SER A 226 21.77 -1.38 8.40
C SER A 226 20.51 -2.17 8.01
N MET A 227 19.90 -1.88 6.86
CA MET A 227 18.76 -2.64 6.35
C MET A 227 19.12 -4.08 5.98
N ALA A 228 20.32 -4.32 5.44
CA ALA A 228 20.82 -5.67 5.18
C ALA A 228 21.06 -6.46 6.47
N LEU A 229 21.52 -5.81 7.54
CA LEU A 229 21.59 -6.44 8.87
C LEU A 229 20.19 -6.80 9.38
N ARG A 230 19.23 -5.88 9.29
CA ARG A 230 17.83 -6.13 9.65
C ARG A 230 17.25 -7.33 8.88
N LYS A 231 17.53 -7.46 7.58
CA LYS A 231 17.12 -8.62 6.77
C LYS A 231 17.62 -9.92 7.37
N LYS A 232 18.90 -9.98 7.78
CA LYS A 232 19.49 -11.18 8.40
C LYS A 232 18.82 -11.50 9.73
N GLU A 233 18.59 -10.49 10.58
CA GLU A 233 17.90 -10.66 11.87
C GLU A 233 16.47 -11.21 11.70
N ILE A 234 15.69 -10.63 10.79
CA ILE A 234 14.32 -11.10 10.51
C ILE A 234 14.36 -12.53 9.98
N SER A 235 15.25 -12.85 9.05
CA SER A 235 15.39 -14.21 8.51
C SER A 235 15.75 -15.23 9.60
N ASP A 236 16.66 -14.88 10.52
CA ASP A 236 17.02 -15.73 11.66
C ASP A 236 15.85 -15.95 12.63
N LEU A 237 15.10 -14.89 12.93
CA LEU A 237 13.93 -14.97 13.81
C LEU A 237 12.78 -15.77 13.17
N THR A 238 12.52 -15.57 11.87
CA THR A 238 11.57 -16.37 11.11
C THR A 238 11.97 -17.84 11.14
N ARG A 239 13.25 -18.18 10.91
CA ARG A 239 13.75 -19.57 11.01
C ARG A 239 13.59 -20.18 12.40
N ARG A 240 13.65 -19.37 13.46
CA ARG A 240 13.38 -19.80 14.85
C ARG A 240 11.88 -19.91 15.19
N GLY A 241 11.02 -19.56 14.24
CA GLY A 241 9.56 -19.65 14.33
C GLY A 241 8.90 -18.46 15.01
N LEU A 242 9.51 -17.27 14.98
CA LEU A 242 8.86 -16.03 15.44
C LEU A 242 7.68 -15.64 14.54
N ASN A 243 7.76 -15.98 13.25
CA ASN A 243 6.71 -15.81 12.25
C ASN A 243 6.24 -17.20 11.78
N PRO A 244 5.37 -17.89 12.52
CA PRO A 244 5.01 -19.27 12.24
C PRO A 244 4.49 -19.54 10.82
N ILE A 245 3.71 -18.62 10.24
CA ILE A 245 3.19 -18.78 8.88
C ILE A 245 4.34 -18.70 7.86
N LEU A 246 5.20 -17.68 7.98
CA LEU A 246 6.38 -17.54 7.13
C LEU A 246 7.40 -18.69 7.33
N ALA A 247 7.51 -19.22 8.55
CA ALA A 247 8.46 -20.27 8.92
C ALA A 247 8.03 -21.67 8.50
N LYS A 248 6.72 -21.97 8.55
CA LYS A 248 6.16 -23.30 8.23
C LYS A 248 6.56 -23.75 6.84
N ASN A 249 6.53 -22.83 5.88
CA ASN A 249 6.83 -23.16 4.50
C ASN A 249 8.32 -22.86 4.24
N THR A 250 9.19 -23.84 4.46
CA THR A 250 10.65 -23.70 4.26
C THR A 250 11.01 -23.32 2.82
N GLN A 251 10.14 -23.64 1.85
CA GLN A 251 10.25 -23.16 0.48
C GLN A 251 9.99 -21.66 0.36
N TYR A 252 9.18 -21.04 1.24
CA TYR A 252 8.92 -19.60 1.23
C TYR A 252 10.21 -18.83 1.50
N MET A 253 10.97 -19.15 2.55
CA MET A 253 12.25 -18.46 2.80
C MET A 253 13.31 -18.72 1.73
N GLN A 254 13.30 -19.91 1.10
CA GLN A 254 14.24 -20.24 0.01
C GLN A 254 13.86 -19.62 -1.34
N ARG A 255 12.56 -19.43 -1.61
CA ARG A 255 12.03 -18.87 -2.87
C ARG A 255 11.59 -17.41 -2.72
N SER A 256 11.63 -16.83 -1.52
CA SER A 256 11.17 -15.48 -1.29
C SER A 256 12.12 -14.46 -1.90
N SER A 257 11.56 -13.50 -2.61
CA SER A 257 12.27 -12.27 -2.92
C SER A 257 12.19 -11.34 -1.72
N VAL A 258 13.33 -10.98 -1.14
CA VAL A 258 13.41 -9.93 -0.12
C VAL A 258 13.99 -8.66 -0.75
N SER A 259 13.24 -7.57 -0.68
CA SER A 259 13.67 -6.26 -1.19
C SER A 259 13.87 -5.26 -0.05
N LEU A 260 14.97 -4.52 -0.10
CA LEU A 260 15.22 -3.38 0.75
C LEU A 260 14.68 -2.13 0.03
N VAL A 261 13.69 -1.48 0.64
CA VAL A 261 12.99 -0.35 0.00
C VAL A 261 13.31 0.95 0.72
N ILE A 262 13.88 1.92 0.00
CA ILE A 262 14.12 3.27 0.51
C ILE A 262 13.03 4.20 -0.03
N ASN A 263 12.33 4.86 0.88
CA ASN A 263 11.35 5.88 0.55
C ASN A 263 11.98 7.27 0.49
N LEU A 264 11.65 8.06 -0.53
CA LEU A 264 12.07 9.45 -0.67
C LEU A 264 10.93 10.39 -0.30
N VAL A 265 11.22 11.39 0.53
CA VAL A 265 10.23 12.37 1.03
C VAL A 265 10.71 13.79 0.76
N GLY A 266 9.81 14.66 0.30
CA GLY A 266 10.05 16.09 0.15
C GLY A 266 10.87 16.48 -1.09
N LEU A 267 10.74 15.72 -2.19
CA LEU A 267 11.52 15.94 -3.40
C LEU A 267 11.23 17.33 -4.03
N LYS A 268 9.96 17.73 -4.08
CA LYS A 268 9.56 19.04 -4.63
C LYS A 268 10.12 20.19 -3.81
N GLU A 269 9.99 20.13 -2.49
CA GLU A 269 10.44 21.16 -1.57
C GLU A 269 11.96 21.29 -1.58
N SER A 270 12.68 20.16 -1.72
CA SER A 270 14.13 20.14 -1.89
C SER A 270 14.56 20.94 -3.11
N VAL A 271 13.97 20.65 -4.28
CA VAL A 271 14.41 21.22 -5.55
C VAL A 271 13.89 22.64 -5.76
N PHE A 272 12.60 22.88 -5.51
CA PHE A 272 11.97 24.16 -5.85
C PHE A 272 12.13 25.21 -4.75
N ASN A 273 11.99 24.81 -3.48
CA ASN A 273 11.96 25.78 -2.38
C ASN A 273 13.36 26.01 -1.80
N ILE A 274 14.10 24.92 -1.53
CA ILE A 274 15.37 25.00 -0.80
C ILE A 274 16.55 25.28 -1.74
N LEU A 275 16.71 24.48 -2.81
CA LEU A 275 17.74 24.72 -3.82
C LEU A 275 17.43 25.96 -4.69
N GLY A 276 16.14 26.31 -4.84
CA GLY A 276 15.69 27.53 -5.52
C GLY A 276 15.53 27.39 -7.03
N PHE A 277 15.39 26.17 -7.57
CA PHE A 277 15.04 25.97 -8.96
C PHE A 277 13.57 26.34 -9.21
N LYS A 278 13.24 26.80 -10.42
CA LYS A 278 11.85 27.07 -10.79
C LYS A 278 11.12 25.78 -11.15
N ASP A 279 9.83 25.71 -10.86
CA ASP A 279 8.97 24.63 -11.35
C ASP A 279 8.69 24.82 -12.86
N ASN A 280 9.70 24.47 -13.65
CA ASN A 280 9.67 24.48 -15.10
C ASN A 280 10.43 23.24 -15.62
N ARG A 281 10.60 23.14 -16.94
CA ARG A 281 11.31 22.02 -17.57
C ARG A 281 12.71 21.76 -16.99
N GLU A 282 13.47 22.81 -16.66
CA GLU A 282 14.83 22.67 -16.13
C GLU A 282 14.82 22.21 -14.68
N GLY A 283 13.99 22.80 -13.81
CA GLY A 283 13.86 22.37 -12.42
C GLY A 283 13.33 20.93 -12.31
N ARG A 284 12.41 20.52 -13.18
CA ARG A 284 11.92 19.14 -13.23
C ARG A 284 12.96 18.14 -13.68
N ALA A 285 13.85 18.54 -14.59
CA ALA A 285 15.00 17.72 -14.92
C ALA A 285 15.90 17.48 -13.68
N ILE A 286 15.95 18.40 -12.72
CA ILE A 286 16.63 18.18 -11.44
C ILE A 286 15.89 17.16 -10.57
N LEU A 287 14.55 17.20 -10.48
CA LEU A 287 13.77 16.15 -9.79
C LEU A 287 14.14 14.76 -10.32
N HIS A 288 14.20 14.60 -11.64
CA HIS A 288 14.53 13.33 -12.30
C HIS A 288 15.96 12.89 -11.97
N LYS A 289 16.94 13.78 -12.06
CA LYS A 289 18.35 13.48 -11.71
C LYS A 289 18.51 12.99 -10.27
N VAL A 290 17.73 13.54 -9.34
CA VAL A 290 17.77 13.14 -7.92
C VAL A 290 17.23 11.73 -7.75
N ILE A 291 16.10 11.39 -8.39
CA ILE A 291 15.56 10.03 -8.39
C ILE A 291 16.53 9.04 -9.05
N GLU A 292 17.05 9.38 -10.24
CA GLU A 292 18.05 8.57 -10.95
C GLU A 292 19.28 8.29 -10.10
N THR A 293 19.78 9.32 -9.40
CA THR A 293 20.92 9.18 -8.48
C THR A 293 20.61 8.21 -7.34
N ALA A 294 19.42 8.31 -6.72
CA ALA A 294 19.02 7.38 -5.68
C ALA A 294 18.94 5.94 -6.20
N VAL A 295 18.33 5.75 -7.38
CA VAL A 295 18.17 4.43 -8.00
C VAL A 295 19.54 3.83 -8.35
N ASP A 296 20.45 4.61 -8.91
CA ASP A 296 21.81 4.15 -9.24
C ASP A 296 22.62 3.76 -8.00
N VAL A 297 22.55 4.59 -6.95
CA VAL A 297 23.20 4.29 -5.67
C VAL A 297 22.60 3.03 -5.04
N GLY A 298 21.28 2.90 -5.05
CA GLY A 298 20.55 1.73 -4.58
C GLY A 298 20.98 0.47 -5.33
N ASN A 299 20.97 0.50 -6.66
CA ASN A 299 21.38 -0.61 -7.52
C ASN A 299 22.84 -1.01 -7.30
N LYS A 300 23.76 -0.03 -7.23
CA LYS A 300 25.18 -0.30 -6.99
C LYS A 300 25.39 -0.93 -5.62
N LYS A 301 24.78 -0.36 -4.58
CA LYS A 301 24.94 -0.85 -3.21
C LYS A 301 24.23 -2.19 -2.99
N GLY A 302 23.09 -2.42 -3.64
CA GLY A 302 22.40 -3.70 -3.65
C GLY A 302 23.25 -4.82 -4.24
N LYS A 303 23.93 -4.56 -5.36
CA LYS A 303 24.92 -5.51 -5.94
C LYS A 303 26.06 -5.82 -4.98
N GLU A 304 26.61 -4.81 -4.29
CA GLU A 304 27.66 -5.01 -3.28
C GLU A 304 27.19 -5.85 -2.08
N LEU A 305 25.93 -5.70 -1.67
CA LEU A 305 25.34 -6.42 -0.54
C LEU A 305 24.79 -7.81 -0.90
N GLY A 306 24.56 -8.07 -2.19
CA GLY A 306 23.83 -9.25 -2.66
C GLY A 306 22.32 -9.16 -2.40
N ASP A 307 21.78 -7.94 -2.29
CA ASP A 307 20.39 -7.66 -1.94
C ASP A 307 19.67 -6.87 -3.05
N ASN A 308 18.38 -7.13 -3.24
CA ASN A 308 17.55 -6.29 -4.10
C ASN A 308 17.25 -4.98 -3.38
N VAL A 309 17.58 -3.85 -4.01
CA VAL A 309 17.36 -2.52 -3.45
C VAL A 309 16.50 -1.72 -4.40
N THR A 310 15.41 -1.16 -3.89
CA THR A 310 14.46 -0.39 -4.68
C THR A 310 14.14 0.94 -4.03
N ILE A 311 13.85 1.95 -4.85
CA ILE A 311 13.55 3.31 -4.42
C ILE A 311 12.08 3.61 -4.70
N CYS A 312 11.38 4.11 -3.70
CA CYS A 312 9.97 4.48 -3.82
C CYS A 312 9.70 5.91 -3.36
N MET A 313 8.49 6.39 -3.67
CA MET A 313 7.92 7.61 -3.12
C MET A 313 6.49 7.32 -2.68
N THR A 314 6.31 7.13 -1.37
CA THR A 314 5.04 6.73 -0.75
C THR A 314 4.80 7.48 0.57
N GLU A 315 3.56 7.41 1.05
CA GLU A 315 3.16 7.95 2.36
C GLU A 315 3.96 7.33 3.52
N THR A 316 4.28 8.15 4.51
CA THR A 316 4.95 7.79 5.75
C THR A 316 4.52 8.73 6.88
N GLU A 317 4.41 8.19 8.10
CA GLU A 317 4.15 9.01 9.30
C GLU A 317 5.31 9.98 9.59
N GLY A 318 6.47 9.78 8.97
CA GLY A 318 7.68 10.59 9.20
C GLY A 318 7.66 11.99 8.58
N SER A 319 6.80 12.28 7.60
CA SER A 319 6.88 13.53 6.84
C SER A 319 6.59 14.78 7.68
N LEU A 320 5.54 14.76 8.50
CA LEU A 320 5.24 15.85 9.44
C LEU A 320 6.40 16.05 10.44
N ARG A 321 6.98 14.95 10.92
CA ARG A 321 8.13 14.99 11.84
C ARG A 321 9.37 15.59 11.16
N PHE A 322 9.63 15.27 9.90
CA PHE A 322 10.71 15.86 9.13
C PHE A 322 10.54 17.38 9.02
N ALA A 323 9.36 17.85 8.59
CA ALA A 323 9.07 19.28 8.50
C ALA A 323 9.23 20.00 9.84
N THR A 324 8.76 19.39 10.94
CA THR A 324 8.89 19.95 12.30
C THR A 324 10.36 20.11 12.70
N LEU A 325 11.17 19.05 12.61
CA LEU A 325 12.58 19.07 13.02
C LEU A 325 13.45 19.97 12.12
N ASP A 326 13.09 20.08 10.84
CA ASP A 326 13.75 20.97 9.89
C ASP A 326 13.40 22.44 10.21
N GLY A 327 12.14 22.73 10.55
CA GLY A 327 11.70 24.06 10.99
C GLY A 327 12.31 24.51 12.30
N GLU A 328 12.54 23.60 13.25
CA GLU A 328 13.26 23.88 14.49
C GLU A 328 14.72 24.27 14.25
N LYS A 329 15.41 23.58 13.31
CA LYS A 329 16.85 23.80 13.07
C LYS A 329 17.15 24.94 12.09
N TYR A 330 16.36 25.11 11.03
CA TYR A 330 16.60 26.13 9.99
C TYR A 330 15.64 27.33 10.08
N GLY A 331 14.71 27.32 11.04
CA GLY A 331 13.68 28.35 11.21
C GLY A 331 12.50 28.17 10.26
N LYS A 332 11.28 28.43 10.74
CA LYS A 332 10.02 28.32 9.97
C LYS A 332 10.04 29.14 8.66
N ASN A 333 10.76 30.27 8.66
CA ASN A 333 10.82 31.21 7.53
C ASN A 333 11.73 30.79 6.37
N SER A 334 12.50 29.70 6.48
CA SER A 334 13.56 29.37 5.51
C SER A 334 13.06 28.67 4.24
N SER A 335 11.95 27.91 4.31
CA SER A 335 11.29 27.25 3.15
C SER A 335 9.89 26.70 3.48
N LEU A 336 9.58 26.45 4.76
CA LEU A 336 8.30 25.87 5.21
C LEU A 336 7.10 26.81 5.00
N ASN A 337 7.30 28.13 5.07
CA ASN A 337 6.23 29.12 4.84
C ASN A 337 5.65 29.11 3.41
N SER A 338 6.36 28.50 2.45
CA SER A 338 5.88 28.38 1.05
C SER A 338 5.10 27.10 0.79
N MET A 339 4.99 26.22 1.78
CA MET A 339 4.23 24.99 1.67
C MET A 339 2.78 25.23 2.08
N GLU A 340 1.85 24.67 1.31
CA GLU A 340 0.42 24.69 1.64
C GLU A 340 0.07 23.78 2.83
N THR A 341 0.99 22.88 3.22
CA THR A 341 0.80 21.85 4.25
C THR A 341 1.94 21.84 5.27
N ASP A 342 1.64 21.40 6.50
CA ASP A 342 2.62 21.24 7.58
C ASP A 342 3.56 20.01 7.42
N TYR A 343 3.41 19.26 6.32
CA TYR A 343 4.20 18.07 6.02
C TYR A 343 4.76 18.15 4.60
N TYR A 344 5.91 17.52 4.37
CA TYR A 344 6.54 17.42 3.04
C TYR A 344 5.79 16.48 2.09
N SER A 345 5.91 16.74 0.79
CA SER A 345 5.33 15.90 -0.28
C SER A 345 5.80 14.42 -0.26
N GLN A 346 4.88 13.47 -0.52
CA GLN A 346 5.07 12.01 -0.30
C GLN A 346 4.48 11.12 -1.42
N GLY A 347 4.58 11.55 -2.67
CA GLY A 347 3.95 10.91 -3.81
C GLY A 347 3.26 11.96 -4.68
N ILE A 348 2.18 11.57 -5.36
CA ILE A 348 1.40 12.48 -6.19
C ILE A 348 -0.07 12.39 -5.82
N ALA A 349 -0.69 13.54 -5.52
CA ALA A 349 -2.11 13.65 -5.28
C ALA A 349 -2.79 14.30 -6.49
N ILE A 350 -3.88 13.70 -6.97
CA ILE A 350 -4.72 14.20 -8.06
C ILE A 350 -6.12 14.39 -7.51
N ASN A 351 -6.75 15.54 -7.78
CA ASN A 351 -8.16 15.74 -7.44
C ASN A 351 -9.05 15.19 -8.55
N SER A 352 -10.08 14.45 -8.18
CA SER A 352 -11.03 13.86 -9.13
C SER A 352 -11.79 14.92 -9.93
N SER A 353 -11.99 16.14 -9.39
CA SER A 353 -12.65 17.24 -10.09
C SER A 353 -11.88 17.76 -11.31
N GLU A 354 -10.58 17.49 -11.40
CA GLU A 354 -9.72 17.98 -12.49
C GLU A 354 -9.47 16.92 -13.58
N ILE A 355 -9.79 15.65 -13.30
CA ILE A 355 -9.37 14.51 -14.14
C ILE A 355 -10.00 14.50 -15.53
N SER A 356 -11.20 15.08 -15.69
CA SER A 356 -11.92 15.13 -16.98
C SER A 356 -11.11 15.87 -18.04
N ASP A 357 -10.38 16.90 -17.62
CA ASP A 357 -9.64 17.81 -18.50
C ASP A 357 -8.20 17.30 -18.72
N TYR A 358 -7.81 16.24 -18.02
CA TYR A 358 -6.47 15.71 -18.06
C TYR A 358 -6.25 14.79 -19.26
N THR A 359 -5.07 14.92 -19.84
CA THR A 359 -4.55 14.09 -20.93
C THR A 359 -3.18 13.54 -20.52
N THR A 360 -2.62 12.66 -21.35
CA THR A 360 -1.25 12.15 -21.14
C THR A 360 -0.18 13.25 -21.16
N LYS A 361 -0.49 14.41 -21.74
CA LYS A 361 0.39 15.59 -21.80
C LYS A 361 0.18 16.54 -20.64
N THR A 362 -0.92 16.41 -19.88
CA THR A 362 -1.14 17.24 -18.70
C THR A 362 0.02 17.03 -17.75
N GLU A 363 0.51 18.15 -17.23
CA GLU A 363 1.81 18.22 -16.61
C GLU A 363 1.96 17.25 -15.41
N ILE A 364 0.96 17.18 -14.53
CA ILE A 364 0.94 16.24 -13.39
C ILE A 364 0.89 14.76 -13.82
N ILE A 365 0.20 14.46 -14.93
CA ILE A 365 0.10 13.10 -15.49
C ILE A 365 1.42 12.68 -16.14
N SER A 366 2.01 13.57 -16.95
CA SER A 366 3.31 13.36 -17.58
C SER A 366 4.40 13.12 -16.53
N GLU A 367 4.41 13.95 -15.48
CA GLU A 367 5.39 13.84 -14.40
C GLU A 367 5.19 12.57 -13.56
N SER A 368 3.95 12.21 -13.25
CA SER A 368 3.61 10.95 -12.58
C SER A 368 4.09 9.72 -13.36
N ASN A 369 3.82 9.71 -14.66
CA ASN A 369 4.29 8.65 -15.54
C ASN A 369 5.82 8.61 -15.68
N LYS A 370 6.49 9.76 -15.62
CA LYS A 370 7.96 9.84 -15.62
C LYS A 370 8.53 9.30 -14.31
N PHE A 371 7.97 9.69 -13.15
CA PHE A 371 8.39 9.17 -11.84
C PHE A 371 8.18 7.66 -11.74
N THR A 372 7.04 7.15 -12.21
CA THR A 372 6.75 5.71 -12.23
C THR A 372 7.78 4.90 -13.02
N LYS A 373 8.35 5.50 -14.08
CA LYS A 373 9.40 4.86 -14.89
C LYS A 373 10.79 4.96 -14.25
N LEU A 374 11.07 6.03 -13.51
CA LEU A 374 12.36 6.24 -12.86
C LEU A 374 12.47 5.43 -11.56
N LEU A 375 11.42 5.41 -10.76
CA LEU A 375 11.35 4.65 -9.51
C LEU A 375 11.21 3.16 -9.80
N ASN A 376 12.04 2.34 -9.16
CA ASN A 376 12.00 0.88 -9.27
C ASN A 376 11.37 0.18 -8.05
N GLY A 377 10.95 0.94 -7.03
CA GLY A 377 10.26 0.44 -5.83
C GLY A 377 8.78 0.83 -5.74
N GLY A 378 8.34 1.78 -6.56
CA GLY A 378 6.94 2.18 -6.69
C GLY A 378 6.67 3.65 -6.35
N LEU A 379 5.53 4.15 -6.80
CA LEU A 379 5.05 5.51 -6.60
C LEU A 379 3.61 5.43 -6.09
N LEU A 380 3.33 6.11 -4.98
CA LEU A 380 1.95 6.31 -4.56
C LEU A 380 1.35 7.49 -5.31
N VAL A 381 0.33 7.21 -6.12
CA VAL A 381 -0.58 8.21 -6.67
C VAL A 381 -1.92 8.09 -5.96
N THR A 382 -2.51 9.19 -5.50
CA THR A 382 -3.86 9.20 -4.93
C THR A 382 -4.82 9.95 -5.85
N LEU A 383 -6.03 9.43 -5.96
CA LEU A 383 -7.17 10.11 -6.57
C LEU A 383 -8.13 10.52 -5.45
N ASN A 384 -8.17 11.81 -5.17
CA ASN A 384 -8.90 12.39 -4.06
C ASN A 384 -10.32 12.79 -4.50
N PHE A 385 -11.31 12.32 -3.75
CA PHE A 385 -12.73 12.56 -3.99
C PHE A 385 -13.31 13.51 -2.95
N GLU A 386 -14.13 14.43 -3.43
CA GLU A 386 -14.95 15.32 -2.62
C GLU A 386 -16.11 14.57 -1.95
N LYS A 387 -16.71 15.15 -0.91
CA LYS A 387 -17.69 14.45 -0.07
C LYS A 387 -18.99 14.10 -0.83
N ASP A 388 -19.43 14.94 -1.76
CA ASP A 388 -20.81 14.93 -2.28
C ASP A 388 -20.97 14.34 -3.70
N LEU A 389 -19.97 13.58 -4.16
CA LEU A 389 -19.98 13.00 -5.49
C LEU A 389 -20.93 11.79 -5.58
N LYS A 390 -21.66 11.71 -6.70
CA LYS A 390 -22.51 10.57 -7.04
C LYS A 390 -21.67 9.41 -7.59
N VAL A 391 -22.22 8.20 -7.50
CA VAL A 391 -21.59 6.97 -7.98
C VAL A 391 -21.10 7.09 -9.44
N ASP A 392 -21.90 7.69 -10.31
CA ASP A 392 -21.57 7.87 -11.73
C ASP A 392 -20.37 8.83 -11.96
N GLU A 393 -20.22 9.86 -11.11
CA GLU A 393 -19.11 10.82 -11.19
C GLU A 393 -17.81 10.18 -10.71
N ILE A 394 -17.88 9.42 -9.62
CA ILE A 394 -16.75 8.62 -9.11
C ILE A 394 -16.32 7.60 -10.16
N LYS A 395 -17.29 6.90 -10.76
CA LYS A 395 -17.05 5.89 -11.80
C LYS A 395 -16.31 6.49 -13.00
N LYS A 396 -16.81 7.60 -13.56
CA LYS A 396 -16.17 8.28 -14.69
C LYS A 396 -14.75 8.71 -14.37
N SER A 397 -14.53 9.23 -13.16
CA SER A 397 -13.20 9.65 -12.70
C SER A 397 -12.23 8.46 -12.62
N ILE A 398 -12.67 7.35 -12.02
CA ILE A 398 -11.89 6.10 -11.94
C ILE A 398 -11.50 5.59 -13.33
N GLU A 399 -12.47 5.49 -14.24
CA GLU A 399 -12.25 4.99 -15.60
C GLU A 399 -11.27 5.91 -16.34
N LYS A 400 -11.45 7.23 -16.23
CA LYS A 400 -10.55 8.22 -16.85
C LYS A 400 -9.13 8.18 -16.28
N THR A 401 -8.97 8.10 -14.96
CA THR A 401 -7.63 7.99 -14.34
C THR A 401 -6.93 6.72 -14.76
N THR A 402 -7.65 5.61 -14.93
CA THR A 402 -7.09 4.32 -15.36
C THR A 402 -6.46 4.36 -16.76
N GLU A 403 -6.95 5.24 -17.65
CA GLU A 403 -6.35 5.48 -18.97
C GLU A 403 -5.03 6.25 -18.88
N LEU A 404 -4.85 7.06 -17.84
CA LEU A 404 -3.77 8.04 -17.72
C LEU A 404 -2.64 7.58 -16.79
N ILE A 405 -2.99 6.85 -15.72
CA ILE A 405 -2.10 6.48 -14.62
C ILE A 405 -2.20 4.95 -14.38
N PRO A 406 -1.07 4.23 -14.33
CA PRO A 406 -1.08 2.77 -14.21
C PRO A 406 -1.50 2.26 -12.82
N SER A 407 -1.32 3.06 -11.76
CA SER A 407 -1.67 2.67 -10.40
C SER A 407 -2.00 3.87 -9.54
N PHE A 408 -3.13 3.83 -8.84
CA PHE A 408 -3.58 4.89 -7.95
C PHE A 408 -4.53 4.37 -6.86
N LYS A 409 -4.47 5.00 -5.69
CA LYS A 409 -5.33 4.73 -4.53
C LYS A 409 -6.52 5.69 -4.54
N LEU A 410 -7.72 5.16 -4.32
CA LEU A 410 -8.92 5.99 -4.16
C LEU A 410 -8.98 6.53 -2.73
N VAL A 411 -9.15 7.84 -2.58
CA VAL A 411 -9.17 8.50 -1.27
C VAL A 411 -10.41 9.36 -1.14
N ARG A 412 -11.22 9.10 -0.12
CA ARG A 412 -12.38 9.90 0.25
C ARG A 412 -12.44 10.02 1.78
N LYS A 413 -12.75 11.22 2.29
CA LYS A 413 -13.01 11.44 3.71
C LYS A 413 -14.44 11.04 4.04
N ILE A 414 -14.63 10.27 5.11
CA ILE A 414 -15.94 9.78 5.55
C ILE A 414 -16.04 10.00 7.04
N ALA A 415 -17.12 10.66 7.46
CA ALA A 415 -17.45 10.84 8.86
C ALA A 415 -17.99 9.54 9.44
N ILE A 416 -17.47 9.14 10.60
CA ILE A 416 -17.94 7.95 11.30
C ILE A 416 -18.34 8.35 12.72
N CYS A 417 -19.52 7.93 13.15
CA CYS A 417 -19.94 8.14 14.53
C CYS A 417 -19.13 7.21 15.43
N GLY A 418 -18.31 7.77 16.31
CA GLY A 418 -17.49 6.97 17.22
C GLY A 418 -18.29 6.23 18.30
N GLU A 419 -19.57 6.58 18.49
CA GLU A 419 -20.46 5.91 19.46
C GLU A 419 -21.18 4.70 18.85
N CYS A 420 -21.88 4.89 17.73
CA CYS A 420 -22.73 3.84 17.14
C CYS A 420 -22.23 3.30 15.79
N GLY A 421 -21.10 3.80 15.29
CA GLY A 421 -20.49 3.37 14.02
C GLY A 421 -21.20 3.82 12.75
N PHE A 422 -22.21 4.68 12.85
CA PHE A 422 -22.96 5.18 11.69
C PHE A 422 -22.06 5.95 10.72
N LYS A 423 -22.22 5.67 9.42
CA LYS A 423 -21.42 6.26 8.32
C LYS A 423 -22.14 6.32 6.97
N ASP A 424 -23.44 6.02 6.93
CA ASP A 424 -24.16 5.75 5.68
C ASP A 424 -24.44 7.01 4.86
N GLU A 425 -24.45 8.17 5.51
CA GLU A 425 -24.58 9.49 4.89
C GLU A 425 -23.54 10.46 5.49
N PRO A 426 -23.16 11.53 4.78
CA PRO A 426 -22.29 12.58 5.32
C PRO A 426 -22.94 13.30 6.51
N PHE A 427 -22.15 13.56 7.56
CA PHE A 427 -22.51 14.44 8.69
C PHE A 427 -21.24 15.08 9.25
N GLU A 428 -21.39 16.19 9.97
CA GLU A 428 -20.24 16.94 10.52
C GLU A 428 -20.29 17.02 12.04
N ASP A 429 -21.36 17.58 12.62
CA ASP A 429 -21.37 17.90 14.05
C ASP A 429 -21.92 16.79 14.94
N LYS A 430 -22.98 16.11 14.48
CA LYS A 430 -23.70 15.11 15.27
C LYS A 430 -24.14 13.95 14.39
N CYS A 431 -24.03 12.76 14.95
CA CYS A 431 -24.55 11.56 14.31
C CYS A 431 -26.07 11.68 14.10
N PRO A 432 -26.58 11.51 12.86
CA PRO A 432 -28.01 11.62 12.60
C PRO A 432 -28.80 10.50 13.29
N LYS A 433 -28.18 9.33 13.50
CA LYS A 433 -28.77 8.15 14.14
C LYS A 433 -28.84 8.21 15.67
N CYS A 434 -27.72 8.49 16.36
CA CYS A 434 -27.68 8.47 17.83
C CYS A 434 -27.49 9.85 18.49
N LYS A 435 -27.38 10.93 17.71
CA LYS A 435 -27.16 12.32 18.17
C LYS A 435 -25.86 12.58 18.92
N SER A 436 -24.96 11.59 19.01
CA SER A 436 -23.62 11.76 19.59
C SER A 436 -22.81 12.81 18.80
N PRO A 437 -22.10 13.73 19.50
CA PRO A 437 -21.18 14.67 18.87
C PRO A 437 -19.81 14.04 18.58
N TYR A 438 -19.57 12.79 18.97
CA TYR A 438 -18.29 12.12 18.75
C TYR A 438 -18.20 11.60 17.31
N VAL A 439 -17.49 12.36 16.46
CA VAL A 439 -17.25 12.07 15.05
C VAL A 439 -15.76 11.80 14.83
N ILE A 440 -15.46 10.70 14.13
CA ILE A 440 -14.12 10.24 13.74
C ILE A 440 -13.91 10.51 12.25
#